data_AF-A0A820IF73-F1
#
_entry.id   AF-A0A820IF73-F1
#
_cell.length_a   1.000
_cell.length_b   1.000
_cell.length_c   1.000
_cell.angle_alpha   90.00
_cell.angle_beta   90.00
_cell.angle_gamma   90.00
#
_symmetry.space_group_name_H-M   'P 1'
#
loop_
_entity.id
_entity.type
_entity.pdbx_description
1 polymer ?
#
loop_
_entity_poly.entity_id
_entity_poly.type
_entity_poly.pdbx_seq_one_letter_code
_entity_poly.pdbx_strand_id
1 'polypeptide(L)'
;MDEVRQKELKALRGRKYLDAFCVYFWATTPVLISVLTFTTYTFLGNQLTPAKVFTSLALFALLISPLNSFPWVINGLVESYVSLKRVQRFINIELTNLGEYYENIPVGSQLSLDTVFLNSTDDPTFDIRLKQANFSWKSSNNIESDDISLKDIDLSIPRGSLVLILGRVGSKN
;
A
#
# COMPACT_ATOMS: atom_id res chain seq x y z
N MET A 1 -7.43 27.48 23.84
CA MET A 1 -7.61 26.04 24.13
C MET A 1 -9.08 25.62 24.01
N ASP A 2 -10.02 26.50 24.34
CA ASP A 2 -11.47 26.22 24.29
C ASP A 2 -12.05 26.04 22.88
N GLU A 3 -11.49 26.72 21.86
CA GLU A 3 -11.97 26.61 20.47
C GLU A 3 -11.76 25.21 19.87
N VAL A 4 -10.63 24.57 20.17
CA VAL A 4 -10.33 23.20 19.72
C VAL A 4 -11.28 22.20 20.38
N ARG A 5 -11.54 22.38 21.68
CA ARG A 5 -12.48 21.55 22.45
C ARG A 5 -13.93 21.70 21.97
N GLN A 6 -14.36 22.91 21.61
CA GLN A 6 -15.67 23.18 21.03
C GLN A 6 -15.85 22.47 19.67
N LYS A 7 -14.83 22.49 18.80
CA LYS A 7 -14.84 21.76 17.52
C LYS A 7 -14.95 20.25 17.72
N GLU A 8 -14.16 19.70 18.64
CA GLU A 8 -14.19 18.27 18.97
C GLU A 8 -15.56 17.83 19.50
N LEU A 9 -16.14 18.60 20.43
CA LEU A 9 -17.47 18.33 20.98
C LEU A 9 -18.57 18.41 19.91
N LYS A 10 -18.48 19.35 18.95
CA LYS A 10 -19.42 19.44 17.83
C LYS A 10 -19.35 18.21 16.92
N ALA A 11 -18.15 17.74 16.61
CA ALA A 11 -17.94 16.52 15.82
C ALA A 11 -18.46 15.28 16.57
N LEU A 12 -18.19 15.17 17.87
CA LEU A 12 -18.69 14.08 18.72
C LEU A 12 -20.21 14.08 18.80
N ARG A 13 -20.84 15.25 18.91
CA ARG A 13 -22.30 15.36 18.96
C ARG A 13 -22.95 14.88 17.67
N GLY A 14 -22.40 15.28 16.52
CA GLY A 14 -22.85 14.81 15.21
C GLY A 14 -22.72 13.29 15.08
N ARG A 15 -21.59 12.72 15.50
CA ARG A 15 -21.37 11.26 15.50
C ARG A 15 -22.37 10.53 16.40
N LYS A 16 -22.66 11.06 17.59
CA LYS A 16 -23.68 10.48 18.49
C LYS A 16 -25.09 10.51 17.90
N TYR A 17 -25.46 11.59 17.22
CA TYR A 17 -26.76 11.64 16.53
C TYR A 17 -26.82 10.62 15.39
N LEU A 18 -25.77 10.54 14.56
CA LEU A 18 -25.69 9.56 13.47
C LEU A 18 -25.77 8.12 13.99
N ASP A 19 -25.11 7.83 15.10
CA ASP A 19 -25.15 6.51 15.75
C ASP A 19 -26.56 6.18 16.26
N ALA A 20 -27.20 7.12 16.96
CA ALA A 20 -28.58 6.96 17.41
C ALA A 20 -29.56 6.75 16.24
N PHE A 21 -29.41 7.50 15.16
CA PHE A 21 -30.20 7.30 13.94
C PHE A 21 -29.90 5.95 13.30
N CYS A 22 -28.64 5.53 13.24
CA CYS A 22 -28.25 4.24 12.69
C CYS A 22 -28.95 3.12 13.44
N VAL A 23 -28.90 3.11 14.79
CA VAL A 23 -29.59 2.12 15.63
C VAL A 23 -31.10 2.18 15.41
N TYR A 24 -31.69 3.37 15.33
CA TYR A 24 -33.13 3.52 15.07
C TYR A 24 -33.54 2.95 13.72
N PHE A 25 -32.81 3.27 12.65
CA PHE A 25 -33.03 2.68 11.33
C PHE A 25 -32.79 1.18 11.35
N TRP A 26 -31.79 0.69 12.07
CA TRP A 26 -31.50 -0.73 12.16
C TRP A 26 -32.67 -1.51 12.78
N ALA A 27 -33.27 -0.97 13.85
CA ALA A 27 -34.45 -1.55 14.49
C ALA A 27 -35.75 -1.35 13.68
N THR A 28 -35.87 -0.25 12.93
CA THR A 28 -37.10 0.12 12.21
C THR A 28 -37.17 -0.47 10.80
N THR A 29 -36.02 -0.73 10.16
CA THR A 29 -35.92 -1.29 8.80
C THR A 29 -36.79 -2.53 8.58
N PRO A 30 -36.80 -3.56 9.46
CA PRO A 30 -37.62 -4.76 9.29
C PRO A 30 -39.12 -4.46 9.23
N VAL A 31 -39.55 -3.57 10.13
CA VAL A 31 -40.95 -3.16 10.27
C VAL A 31 -41.35 -2.32 9.07
N LEU A 32 -40.52 -1.36 8.68
CA LEU A 32 -40.76 -0.48 7.54
C LEU A 32 -40.86 -1.27 6.23
N ILE A 33 -39.95 -2.22 5.99
CA ILE A 33 -39.98 -3.10 4.81
C ILE A 33 -41.26 -3.92 4.78
N SER A 34 -41.66 -4.49 5.93
CA SER A 34 -42.88 -5.31 6.03
C SER A 34 -44.13 -4.48 5.74
N VAL A 35 -44.24 -3.29 6.34
CA VAL A 35 -45.35 -2.35 6.11
C VAL A 35 -45.40 -1.94 4.64
N LEU A 36 -44.30 -1.48 4.06
CA LEU A 36 -44.24 -1.06 2.66
C LEU A 36 -44.61 -2.19 1.70
N THR A 37 -44.13 -3.41 1.94
CA THR A 37 -44.47 -4.58 1.11
C THR A 37 -45.95 -4.91 1.20
N PHE A 38 -46.52 -4.99 2.41
CA PHE A 38 -47.94 -5.31 2.54
C PHE A 38 -48.85 -4.19 2.04
N THR A 39 -48.47 -2.92 2.23
CA THR A 39 -49.18 -1.76 1.67
C THR A 39 -49.19 -1.76 0.15
N THR A 40 -48.05 -2.04 -0.49
CA THR A 40 -48.00 -2.14 -1.96
C THR A 40 -48.75 -3.37 -2.47
N TYR A 41 -48.70 -4.48 -1.73
CA TYR A 41 -49.44 -5.70 -2.08
C TYR A 41 -50.96 -5.52 -2.04
N THR A 42 -51.48 -4.82 -1.02
CA THR A 42 -52.91 -4.49 -0.92
C THR A 42 -53.34 -3.47 -1.96
N PHE A 43 -52.49 -2.48 -2.27
CA PHE A 43 -52.78 -1.49 -3.30
C PHE A 43 -52.91 -2.13 -4.69
N LEU A 44 -52.19 -3.22 -4.96
CA LEU A 44 -52.32 -4.03 -6.18
C LEU A 44 -53.61 -4.87 -6.24
N GLY A 45 -54.49 -4.78 -5.25
CA GLY A 45 -55.78 -5.49 -5.21
C GLY A 45 -55.68 -6.96 -4.76
N ASN A 46 -54.54 -7.39 -4.25
CA ASN A 46 -54.37 -8.76 -3.77
C ASN A 46 -54.86 -8.92 -2.33
N GLN A 47 -55.45 -10.08 -2.01
CA GLN A 47 -55.86 -10.41 -0.64
C GLN A 47 -54.67 -10.90 0.20
N LEU A 48 -54.43 -10.22 1.33
CA LEU A 48 -53.45 -10.63 2.34
C LEU A 48 -54.00 -11.81 3.14
N THR A 49 -53.57 -13.03 2.80
CA THR A 49 -53.85 -14.19 3.66
C THR A 49 -52.79 -14.30 4.77
N PRO A 50 -53.18 -14.73 5.99
CA PRO A 50 -52.23 -14.88 7.10
C PRO A 50 -51.03 -15.76 6.75
N ALA A 51 -51.26 -16.85 6.00
CA ALA A 51 -50.19 -17.75 5.55
C ALA A 51 -49.11 -17.04 4.71
N LYS A 52 -49.50 -16.11 3.82
CA LYS A 52 -48.55 -15.32 3.03
C LYS A 52 -47.80 -14.33 3.91
N VAL A 53 -48.49 -13.66 4.84
CA VAL A 53 -47.87 -12.70 5.76
C VAL A 53 -46.79 -13.36 6.62
N PHE A 54 -47.08 -14.50 7.25
CA PHE A 54 -46.12 -15.24 8.06
C PHE A 54 -44.91 -15.72 7.25
N THR A 55 -45.14 -16.25 6.04
CA THR A 55 -44.06 -16.70 5.14
C THR A 55 -43.17 -15.54 4.70
N SER A 56 -43.77 -14.39 4.36
CA SER A 56 -43.05 -13.18 3.94
C SER A 56 -42.18 -12.63 5.07
N LEU A 57 -42.73 -12.58 6.29
CA LEU A 57 -42.02 -12.10 7.47
C LEU A 57 -40.78 -12.97 7.77
N ALA A 58 -40.92 -14.29 7.64
CA ALA A 58 -39.81 -15.23 7.79
C ALA A 58 -38.72 -15.02 6.72
N LEU A 59 -39.12 -14.80 5.45
CA LEU A 59 -38.16 -14.49 4.38
C LEU A 59 -37.44 -13.15 4.61
N PHE A 60 -38.14 -12.13 5.08
CA PHE A 60 -37.51 -10.85 5.43
C PHE A 60 -36.53 -11.01 6.59
N ALA A 61 -36.88 -11.79 7.62
CA ALA A 61 -35.97 -12.08 8.72
C ALA A 61 -34.67 -12.75 8.24
N LEU A 62 -34.77 -13.70 7.29
CA LEU A 62 -33.60 -14.35 6.69
C LEU A 62 -32.79 -13.39 5.81
N LEU A 63 -33.41 -12.41 5.17
CA LEU A 63 -32.77 -11.46 4.27
C LEU A 63 -32.11 -10.27 5.00
N ILE A 64 -32.58 -9.94 6.20
CA ILE A 64 -31.98 -8.89 7.05
C ILE A 64 -30.56 -9.26 7.47
N SER A 65 -30.31 -10.53 7.80
CA SER A 65 -28.98 -11.01 8.19
C SER A 65 -27.90 -10.71 7.12
N PRO A 66 -28.03 -11.14 5.86
CA PRO A 66 -27.05 -10.83 4.81
C PRO A 66 -27.03 -9.34 4.46
N LEU A 67 -28.17 -8.63 4.54
CA LEU A 67 -28.24 -7.20 4.24
C LEU A 67 -27.48 -6.35 5.28
N ASN A 68 -27.41 -6.80 6.53
CA ASN A 68 -26.59 -6.19 7.58
C ASN A 68 -25.10 -6.48 7.43
N SER A 69 -24.73 -7.66 6.93
CA SER A 69 -23.34 -8.00 6.62
C SER A 69 -22.85 -7.34 5.33
N PHE A 70 -23.75 -6.89 4.46
CA PHE A 70 -23.39 -6.33 3.16
C PHE A 70 -22.49 -5.09 3.22
N PRO A 71 -22.76 -4.06 4.07
CA PRO A 71 -21.84 -2.93 4.25
C PRO A 71 -20.45 -3.35 4.74
N TRP A 72 -20.38 -4.36 5.61
CA TRP A 72 -19.12 -4.91 6.10
C TRP A 72 -18.30 -5.55 4.98
N VAL A 73 -18.96 -6.32 4.11
CA VAL A 73 -18.31 -6.92 2.94
C VAL A 73 -17.78 -5.83 1.99
N ILE A 74 -18.56 -4.78 1.72
CA ILE A 74 -18.10 -3.66 0.87
C ILE A 74 -16.87 -2.99 1.49
N ASN A 75 -16.91 -2.69 2.80
CA ASN A 75 -15.77 -2.09 3.49
C ASN A 75 -14.53 -2.99 3.40
N GLY A 76 -14.69 -4.30 3.61
CA GLY A 76 -13.61 -5.28 3.47
C GLY A 76 -13.04 -5.33 2.05
N LEU A 77 -13.88 -5.25 1.01
CA LEU A 77 -13.44 -5.19 -0.38
C LEU A 77 -12.65 -3.91 -0.67
N VAL A 78 -13.12 -2.76 -0.19
CA VAL A 78 -12.42 -1.47 -0.35
C VAL A 78 -11.07 -1.49 0.36
N GLU A 79 -11.02 -1.97 1.60
CA GLU A 79 -9.79 -2.08 2.38
C GLU A 79 -8.80 -3.04 1.72
N SER A 80 -9.27 -4.22 1.29
CA SER A 80 -8.45 -5.19 0.55
C SER A 80 -7.91 -4.60 -0.75
N TYR A 81 -8.73 -3.83 -1.47
CA TYR A 81 -8.30 -3.18 -2.72
C TYR A 81 -7.20 -2.13 -2.47
N VAL A 82 -7.35 -1.30 -1.44
CA VAL A 82 -6.32 -0.33 -1.05
C VAL A 82 -5.04 -1.03 -0.58
N SER A 83 -5.18 -2.10 0.20
CA SER A 83 -4.05 -2.93 0.65
C SER A 83 -3.30 -3.54 -0.52
N LEU A 84 -4.01 -4.15 -1.48
CA LEU A 84 -3.43 -4.73 -2.68
C LEU A 84 -2.69 -3.69 -3.51
N LYS A 85 -3.27 -2.49 -3.68
CA LYS A 85 -2.61 -1.38 -4.38
C LYS A 85 -1.30 -0.95 -3.70
N ARG A 86 -1.26 -0.93 -2.36
CA ARG A 86 -0.03 -0.63 -1.60
C ARG A 86 1.03 -1.69 -1.80
N VAL A 87 0.65 -2.97 -1.74
CA VAL A 87 1.57 -4.10 -1.98
C VAL A 87 2.10 -4.07 -3.41
N GLN A 88 1.23 -3.85 -4.40
CA GLN A 88 1.63 -3.72 -5.80
C GLN A 88 2.63 -2.57 -6.01
N ARG A 89 2.39 -1.42 -5.37
CA ARG A 89 3.34 -0.30 -5.40
C ARG A 89 4.68 -0.69 -4.78
N PHE A 90 4.68 -1.37 -3.63
CA PHE A 90 5.90 -1.81 -2.96
C PHE A 90 6.73 -2.77 -3.81
N ILE A 91 6.09 -3.79 -4.41
CA ILE A 91 6.77 -4.75 -5.30
C ILE A 91 7.36 -4.03 -6.53
N ASN A 92 6.70 -3.00 -7.03
CA ASN A 92 7.14 -2.26 -8.21
C ASN A 92 8.17 -1.15 -7.91
N ILE A 93 8.54 -0.92 -6.64
CA ILE A 93 9.38 0.24 -6.28
C ILE A 93 10.88 0.02 -6.56
N GLU A 94 11.40 -1.20 -6.68
CA GLU A 94 12.86 -1.36 -6.65
C GLU A 94 13.40 -2.63 -7.31
N LEU A 95 12.87 -2.99 -8.48
CA LEU A 95 13.46 -4.06 -9.29
C LEU A 95 13.88 -3.61 -10.70
N THR A 96 13.56 -2.37 -11.09
CA THR A 96 13.79 -1.90 -12.46
C THR A 96 15.27 -1.62 -12.78
N ASN A 97 16.12 -1.33 -11.79
CA ASN A 97 17.51 -0.90 -12.05
C ASN A 97 18.58 -1.79 -11.40
N LEU A 98 18.29 -3.03 -11.01
CA LEU A 98 19.35 -3.93 -10.52
C LEU A 98 20.33 -4.34 -11.64
N GLY A 99 19.90 -4.37 -12.90
CA GLY A 99 20.75 -4.69 -14.05
C GLY A 99 21.72 -3.57 -14.46
N GLU A 100 21.54 -2.34 -13.97
CA GLU A 100 22.44 -1.21 -14.23
C GLU A 100 23.56 -1.11 -13.18
N TYR A 101 23.34 -1.62 -11.96
CA TYR A 101 24.28 -1.54 -10.84
C TYR A 101 25.03 -2.84 -10.55
N TYR A 102 24.49 -4.00 -10.93
CA TYR A 102 25.14 -5.30 -10.78
C TYR A 102 25.32 -5.94 -12.16
N GLU A 103 26.54 -5.92 -12.69
CA GLU A 103 26.94 -6.96 -13.64
C GLU A 103 26.89 -8.29 -12.89
N ASN A 104 26.18 -9.27 -13.45
CA ASN A 104 26.04 -10.59 -12.87
C ASN A 104 27.43 -11.18 -12.59
N ILE A 105 27.83 -11.26 -11.32
CA ILE A 105 28.92 -12.15 -10.91
C ILE A 105 28.37 -13.56 -11.09
N PRO A 106 28.89 -14.40 -12.00
CA PRO A 106 28.40 -15.75 -12.16
C PRO A 106 28.82 -16.57 -10.94
N VAL A 107 27.94 -16.62 -9.94
CA VAL A 107 28.11 -17.53 -8.81
C VAL A 107 27.68 -18.92 -9.26
N GLY A 108 28.67 -19.73 -9.58
CA GLY A 108 28.60 -21.18 -9.48
C GLY A 108 28.35 -21.91 -10.80
N SER A 109 29.42 -22.29 -11.48
CA SER A 109 29.65 -23.69 -11.90
C SER A 109 30.90 -23.79 -12.78
N GLN A 110 31.87 -24.53 -12.25
CA GLN A 110 32.78 -25.45 -12.95
C GLN A 110 33.16 -25.18 -14.41
N LEU A 111 34.47 -24.99 -14.59
CA LEU A 111 35.27 -25.63 -15.64
C LEU A 111 34.86 -25.36 -17.10
N SER A 112 35.38 -24.27 -17.64
CA SER A 112 35.92 -24.29 -19.00
C SER A 112 37.00 -23.22 -19.14
N LEU A 113 38.25 -23.67 -19.24
CA LEU A 113 39.32 -22.91 -19.87
C LEU A 113 38.84 -22.52 -21.27
N ASP A 114 38.40 -21.28 -21.45
CA ASP A 114 38.79 -20.56 -22.65
C ASP A 114 38.80 -19.06 -22.38
N THR A 115 39.99 -18.52 -22.62
CA THR A 115 40.45 -17.24 -22.13
C THR A 115 39.91 -16.14 -23.03
N VAL A 116 38.78 -15.53 -22.66
CA VAL A 116 38.37 -14.26 -23.25
C VAL A 116 38.99 -13.16 -22.41
N PHE A 117 40.22 -12.79 -22.81
CA PHE A 117 40.91 -11.62 -22.30
C PHE A 117 40.02 -10.38 -22.44
N LEU A 118 39.62 -9.82 -21.31
CA LEU A 118 39.03 -8.48 -21.27
C LEU A 118 40.15 -7.48 -21.61
N ASN A 119 40.02 -6.83 -22.77
CA ASN A 119 40.86 -5.71 -23.15
C ASN A 119 40.57 -4.52 -22.24
N SER A 120 41.19 -4.46 -21.06
CA SER A 120 41.32 -3.26 -20.23
C SER A 120 42.26 -3.53 -19.05
N THR A 121 43.57 -3.30 -19.25
CA THR A 121 44.59 -3.07 -18.21
C THR A 121 44.26 -3.63 -16.82
N ASP A 122 44.33 -4.96 -16.71
CA ASP A 122 44.32 -5.68 -15.44
C ASP A 122 45.65 -5.43 -14.74
N ASP A 123 45.70 -4.41 -13.89
CA ASP A 123 46.64 -4.42 -12.77
C ASP A 123 46.02 -5.32 -11.69
N PRO A 124 46.56 -6.53 -11.42
CA PRO A 124 46.01 -7.48 -10.45
C PRO A 124 46.16 -7.01 -8.98
N THR A 125 46.57 -5.76 -8.79
CA THR A 125 46.90 -5.18 -7.49
C THR A 125 45.71 -4.49 -6.82
N PHE A 126 44.62 -4.17 -7.50
CA PHE A 126 43.49 -3.39 -6.96
C PHE A 126 42.18 -4.19 -6.89
N ASP A 127 41.49 -4.15 -5.74
CA ASP A 127 40.23 -4.88 -5.51
C ASP A 127 38.98 -3.99 -5.62
N ILE A 128 39.14 -2.68 -5.38
CA ILE A 128 38.08 -1.68 -5.48
C ILE A 128 38.62 -0.49 -6.28
N ARG A 129 37.94 -0.16 -7.38
CA ARG A 129 38.28 0.97 -8.26
C ARG A 129 37.01 1.75 -8.61
N LEU A 130 36.92 2.98 -8.13
CA LEU A 130 35.91 3.97 -8.49
C LEU A 130 36.60 5.03 -9.37
N LYS A 131 36.04 5.33 -10.54
CA LYS A 131 36.50 6.40 -11.42
C LYS A 131 35.33 7.33 -11.73
N GLN A 132 35.48 8.62 -11.43
CA GLN A 132 34.50 9.68 -11.69
C GLN A 132 33.07 9.30 -11.25
N ALA A 133 32.96 8.65 -10.09
CA ALA A 133 31.69 8.11 -9.61
C ALA A 133 30.87 9.20 -8.90
N ASN A 134 29.58 9.30 -9.27
CA ASN A 134 28.62 10.23 -8.69
C ASN A 134 27.48 9.45 -8.00
N PHE A 135 27.23 9.72 -6.72
CA PHE A 135 26.18 9.04 -5.95
C PHE A 135 25.14 10.03 -5.43
N SER A 136 23.87 9.65 -5.53
CA SER A 136 22.73 10.41 -5.02
C SER A 136 21.77 9.50 -4.26
N TRP A 137 21.18 10.02 -3.19
CA TRP A 137 20.11 9.34 -2.44
C TRP A 137 18.75 9.44 -3.14
N LYS A 138 18.62 10.29 -4.17
CA LYS A 138 17.40 10.45 -4.95
C LYS A 138 17.46 9.67 -6.25
N SER A 139 16.35 9.05 -6.60
CA SER A 139 16.19 8.28 -7.83
C SER A 139 16.49 9.13 -9.07
N SER A 140 17.11 8.50 -10.08
CA SER A 140 17.64 9.12 -11.31
C SER A 140 16.69 10.09 -12.03
N ASN A 141 15.38 9.96 -11.81
CA ASN A 141 14.35 10.74 -12.50
C ASN A 141 14.20 12.18 -11.95
N ASN A 142 14.86 12.54 -10.84
CA ASN A 142 14.84 13.89 -10.26
C ASN A 142 16.23 14.26 -9.71
N ILE A 143 17.28 14.08 -10.51
CA ILE A 143 18.61 14.57 -10.15
C ILE A 143 18.78 15.97 -10.74
N GLU A 144 18.57 16.99 -9.91
CA GLU A 144 19.19 18.29 -10.14
C GLU A 144 20.65 18.20 -9.68
N SER A 145 21.55 18.94 -10.35
CA SER A 145 22.99 18.90 -10.08
C SER A 145 23.35 19.19 -8.63
N ASP A 146 22.46 19.83 -7.86
CA ASP A 146 22.65 20.20 -6.45
C ASP A 146 22.28 19.08 -5.45
N ASP A 147 21.61 18.02 -5.90
CA ASP A 147 21.16 16.90 -5.05
C ASP A 147 22.16 15.74 -4.96
N ILE A 148 23.17 15.77 -5.84
CA ILE A 148 24.21 14.74 -5.88
C ILE A 148 25.03 14.84 -4.59
N SER A 149 25.01 13.76 -3.84
CA SER A 149 25.53 13.69 -2.48
C SER A 149 27.03 13.43 -2.43
N LEU A 150 27.55 12.67 -3.41
CA LEU A 150 28.96 12.42 -3.61
C LEU A 150 29.27 12.67 -5.08
N LYS A 151 30.25 13.54 -5.37
CA LYS A 151 30.65 13.89 -6.73
C LYS A 151 32.11 13.54 -6.97
N ASP A 152 32.40 13.08 -8.18
CA ASP A 152 33.75 12.89 -8.72
C ASP A 152 34.67 12.08 -7.79
N ILE A 153 34.18 10.92 -7.31
CA ILE A 153 35.00 10.03 -6.49
C ILE A 153 35.92 9.22 -7.39
N ASP A 154 37.22 9.51 -7.27
CA ASP A 154 38.33 8.71 -7.78
C ASP A 154 39.01 7.99 -6.62
N LEU A 155 38.76 6.68 -6.50
CA LEU A 155 39.31 5.85 -5.42
C LEU A 155 39.87 4.55 -6.00
N SER A 156 41.11 4.21 -5.65
CA SER A 156 41.71 2.93 -6.00
C SER A 156 42.37 2.32 -4.77
N ILE A 157 41.89 1.16 -4.35
CA ILE A 157 42.36 0.48 -3.14
C ILE A 157 43.05 -0.84 -3.53
N PRO A 158 44.35 -1.01 -3.20
CA PRO A 158 45.07 -2.23 -3.49
C PRO A 158 44.69 -3.38 -2.54
N ARG A 159 44.79 -4.62 -3.02
CA ARG A 159 44.51 -5.84 -2.23
C ARG A 159 45.42 -5.92 -1.00
N GLY A 160 44.82 -6.19 0.17
CA GLY A 160 45.54 -6.34 1.43
C GLY A 160 45.92 -5.03 2.14
N SER A 161 45.36 -3.89 1.72
CA SER A 161 45.59 -2.59 2.39
C SER A 161 44.50 -2.28 3.43
N LEU A 162 44.90 -1.65 4.55
CA LEU A 162 44.00 -1.11 5.56
C LEU A 162 43.80 0.38 5.31
N VAL A 163 42.58 0.78 4.97
CA VAL A 163 42.24 2.17 4.63
C VAL A 163 41.44 2.79 5.77
N LEU A 164 41.84 4.00 6.19
CA LEU A 164 41.14 4.81 7.17
C LEU A 164 40.46 5.99 6.46
N ILE A 165 39.14 6.11 6.58
CA ILE A 165 38.37 7.23 6.04
C ILE A 165 38.17 8.26 7.15
N LEU A 166 38.60 9.51 6.92
CA LEU A 166 38.48 10.62 7.87
C LEU A 166 37.70 11.77 7.22
N GLY A 167 36.80 12.40 7.96
CA GLY A 167 36.19 13.66 7.52
C GLY A 167 35.33 14.33 8.58
N ARG A 168 34.84 15.54 8.26
CA ARG A 168 34.11 16.42 9.20
C ARG A 168 32.70 15.91 9.48
N VAL A 169 32.14 16.24 10.65
CA VAL A 169 30.73 15.92 10.98
C VAL A 169 29.81 16.61 9.98
N GLY A 170 28.99 15.84 9.26
CA GLY A 170 28.14 16.34 8.16
C GLY A 170 28.82 16.39 6.79
N SER A 171 30.12 16.09 6.70
CA SER A 171 30.75 15.67 5.45
C SER A 171 30.20 14.30 5.11
N LYS A 172 29.55 14.17 3.95
CA LYS A 172 29.14 12.87 3.42
C LYS A 172 30.43 12.14 3.01
N ASN A 173 31.04 11.40 3.94
CA ASN A 173 32.21 10.54 3.70
C ASN A 173 31.78 9.13 3.32
#